data_AF-A0A132B6Y3-F1
#
_entry.id   AF-A0A132B6Y3-F1
#
_cell.length_a   1.000
_cell.length_b   1.000
_cell.length_c   1.000
_cell.angle_alpha   90.00
_cell.angle_beta   90.00
_cell.angle_gamma   90.00
#
_symmetry.space_group_name_H-M   'P 1'
#
loop_
_entity.id
_entity.type
_entity.pdbx_description
1 polymer ?
#
loop_
_entity_poly.entity_id
_entity_poly.type
_entity_poly.pdbx_seq_one_letter_code
_entity_poly.pdbx_strand_id
1 'polypeptide(L)'
;MAAIQELEDLEKVDESLPRIPEDITLRTLSTLNVDHLKQRLSDAGVKHQAKILKAELQALWAFHTMRILGFYEKPQEAELFVKTVRWFKIPVSQVLVDVKSAGLGKCANKWDYIEALIRDGYTPPDPKLETKVVVQYRGVVEDALAELDISNAASTPHYSVVNLLLSTVYSDVANDGTFSSVDLVLPGCTFPRDDLLKHINQLPLMTSAHHLRESLKVPRSPEFDLLGWLCTELGHIICPAEGNLKIAGLPESAHQFILEKPAQTKLDSFEKNFKQHYDNSILLFHGTCLKNLRSILRCGFQPARDRRFGAGLFMADQPFGSSYYAQHQSQAGRNLSHEWTNDLYTNYGMLLCCEVTGNGRFAEHEGAGLDRYDVHVIKRLDSIMIRHIVLLPYAEMYKQCIEVKLRRSMVEGDMLKAFKSIRAKQIGLST
;
A
#
# COMPACT_ATOMS: atom_id res chain seq x y z
N MET A 1 -50.55 -2.04 12.84
CA MET A 1 -50.47 -0.69 13.42
C MET A 1 -49.66 -0.65 14.72
N ALA A 2 -49.72 -1.65 15.61
CA ALA A 2 -48.86 -1.68 16.81
C ALA A 2 -47.34 -1.78 16.52
N ALA A 3 -46.93 -2.44 15.43
CA ALA A 3 -45.51 -2.58 15.05
C ALA A 3 -44.87 -1.33 14.40
N ILE A 4 -45.68 -0.31 14.05
CA ILE A 4 -45.16 0.95 13.50
C ILE A 4 -44.84 1.94 14.64
N GLN A 5 -45.59 1.88 15.75
CA GLN A 5 -45.34 2.70 16.93
C GLN A 5 -44.01 2.33 17.62
N GLU A 6 -43.61 1.05 17.58
CA GLU A 6 -42.37 0.55 18.20
C GLU A 6 -41.10 0.98 17.44
N LEU A 7 -41.21 1.36 16.16
CA LEU A 7 -40.11 1.91 15.37
C LEU A 7 -39.97 3.44 15.53
N GLU A 8 -41.05 4.16 15.79
CA GLU A 8 -41.01 5.60 16.08
C GLU A 8 -40.45 5.91 17.48
N ASP A 9 -40.56 4.99 18.45
CA ASP A 9 -39.96 5.15 19.77
C ASP A 9 -38.45 4.79 19.83
N LEU A 10 -37.89 4.16 18.78
CA LEU A 10 -36.45 3.89 18.65
C LEU A 10 -35.65 5.05 18.03
N GLU A 11 -36.33 6.08 17.52
CA GLU A 11 -35.71 7.28 16.93
C GLU A 11 -35.66 8.50 17.86
N LYS A 12 -35.92 8.32 19.16
CA LYS A 12 -35.46 9.29 20.16
C LYS A 12 -33.98 9.07 20.39
N VAL A 13 -33.17 9.58 19.45
CA VAL A 13 -31.73 9.75 19.65
C VAL A 13 -31.56 10.49 20.97
N ASP A 14 -30.96 9.81 21.93
CA ASP A 14 -30.64 10.39 23.22
C ASP A 14 -29.68 11.58 23.00
N GLU A 15 -30.21 12.80 23.09
CA GLU A 15 -29.45 14.05 22.93
C GLU A 15 -28.35 14.23 24.00
N SER A 16 -28.23 13.29 24.95
CA SER A 16 -27.23 13.34 26.02
C SER A 16 -25.83 12.83 25.64
N LEU A 17 -25.62 12.36 24.39
CA LEU A 17 -24.27 11.97 23.95
C LEU A 17 -23.29 13.14 24.10
N PRO A 18 -22.07 12.92 24.64
CA PRO A 18 -21.07 13.97 24.81
C PRO A 18 -20.58 14.45 23.44
N ARG A 19 -21.26 15.46 22.89
CA ARG A 19 -20.82 16.22 21.72
C ARG A 19 -19.72 17.19 22.15
N ILE A 20 -18.74 17.39 21.28
CA ILE A 20 -17.73 18.44 21.46
C ILE A 20 -18.48 19.78 21.50
N PRO A 21 -18.42 20.56 22.61
CA PRO A 21 -19.17 21.81 22.71
C PRO A 21 -18.86 22.77 21.55
N GLU A 22 -19.88 23.46 21.03
CA GLU A 22 -19.76 24.36 19.86
C GLU A 22 -19.00 25.65 20.15
N ASP A 23 -18.92 26.04 21.43
CA ASP A 23 -18.21 27.23 21.90
C ASP A 23 -16.68 27.05 21.97
N ILE A 24 -16.21 25.81 21.86
CA ILE A 24 -14.79 25.48 21.93
C ILE A 24 -14.13 25.77 20.58
N THR A 25 -13.10 26.63 20.59
CA THR A 25 -12.34 26.98 19.38
C THR A 25 -10.83 26.75 19.52
N LEU A 26 -10.21 26.26 18.43
CA LEU A 26 -8.75 26.05 18.35
C LEU A 26 -7.95 27.28 17.94
N ARG A 27 -8.57 28.44 17.73
CA ARG A 27 -7.89 29.66 17.22
C ARG A 27 -6.71 30.12 18.08
N THR A 28 -6.77 29.89 19.38
CA THR A 28 -5.70 30.28 20.31
C THR A 28 -4.41 29.47 20.13
N LEU A 29 -4.45 28.30 19.47
CA LEU A 29 -3.25 27.48 19.21
C LEU A 29 -2.22 28.18 18.33
N SER A 30 -2.65 29.16 17.53
CA SER A 30 -1.81 29.91 16.61
C SER A 30 -0.75 30.76 17.31
N THR A 31 -1.04 31.23 18.52
CA THR A 31 -0.18 32.15 19.28
C THR A 31 0.70 31.42 20.30
N LEU A 32 0.49 30.12 20.51
CA LEU A 32 1.24 29.35 21.49
C LEU A 32 2.56 28.85 20.90
N ASN A 33 3.65 29.12 21.61
CA ASN A 33 4.95 28.51 21.36
C ASN A 33 5.03 27.16 22.12
N VAL A 34 6.16 26.46 21.99
CA VAL A 34 6.36 25.14 22.62
C VAL A 34 6.25 25.22 24.15
N ASP A 35 6.85 26.23 24.77
CA ASP A 35 6.86 26.37 26.23
C ASP A 35 5.45 26.69 26.77
N HIS A 36 4.70 27.56 26.11
CA HIS A 36 3.30 27.82 26.45
C HIS A 36 2.43 26.57 26.33
N LEU A 37 2.62 25.75 25.30
CA LEU A 37 1.87 24.50 25.14
C LEU A 37 2.21 23.50 26.24
N LYS A 38 3.50 23.32 26.54
CA LYS A 38 3.96 22.44 27.63
C LYS A 38 3.41 22.89 28.98
N GLN A 39 3.47 24.19 29.28
CA GLN A 39 2.92 24.74 30.51
C GLN A 39 1.42 24.50 30.63
N ARG A 40 0.64 24.81 29.57
CA ARG A 40 -0.81 24.59 29.58
C ARG A 40 -1.20 23.12 29.73
N LEU A 41 -0.49 22.22 29.05
CA LEU A 41 -0.71 20.78 29.19
C LEU A 41 -0.39 20.32 30.61
N SER A 42 0.72 20.80 31.19
CA SER A 42 1.09 20.52 32.58
C SER A 42 0.05 21.04 33.57
N ASP A 43 -0.43 22.27 33.41
CA ASP A 43 -1.48 22.87 34.25
C ASP A 43 -2.80 22.09 34.15
N ALA A 44 -3.08 21.53 32.98
CA ALA A 44 -4.22 20.65 32.73
C ALA A 44 -4.02 19.20 33.20
N GLY A 45 -2.86 18.86 33.78
CA GLY A 45 -2.52 17.50 34.19
C GLY A 45 -2.28 16.53 33.03
N VAL A 46 -2.15 17.02 31.79
CA VAL A 46 -1.86 16.23 30.60
C VAL A 46 -0.35 15.99 30.50
N LYS A 47 0.07 14.76 30.75
CA LYS A 47 1.47 14.36 30.65
C LYS A 47 1.93 14.35 29.20
N HIS A 48 3.17 14.76 28.97
CA HIS A 48 3.82 14.70 27.65
C HIS A 48 5.33 14.45 27.81
N GLN A 49 5.99 13.98 26.75
CA GLN A 49 7.44 13.79 26.75
C GLN A 49 8.20 15.12 26.76
N ALA A 50 9.45 15.10 27.21
CA ALA A 50 10.31 16.28 27.21
C ALA A 50 10.70 16.75 25.79
N LYS A 51 10.93 15.80 24.87
CA LYS A 51 11.39 16.01 23.48
C LYS A 51 10.26 16.02 22.43
N ILE A 52 9.00 16.14 22.88
CA ILE A 52 7.82 16.13 22.01
C ILE A 52 7.83 17.32 21.01
N LEU A 53 7.39 17.08 19.78
CA LEU A 53 7.36 18.09 18.72
C LEU A 53 6.21 19.08 18.93
N LYS A 54 6.35 20.31 18.38
CA LYS A 54 5.31 21.34 18.49
C LYS A 54 3.94 20.87 17.98
N ALA A 55 3.89 20.19 16.84
CA ALA A 55 2.64 19.72 16.25
C ALA A 55 1.91 18.68 17.13
N GLU A 56 2.67 17.85 17.85
CA GLU A 56 2.14 16.85 18.78
C GLU A 56 1.58 17.53 20.03
N LEU A 57 2.29 18.53 20.58
CA LEU A 57 1.79 19.37 21.65
C LEU A 57 0.50 20.11 21.25
N GLN A 58 0.42 20.62 20.03
CA GLN A 58 -0.79 21.27 19.51
C GLN A 58 -1.96 20.28 19.38
N ALA A 59 -1.71 19.07 18.89
CA ALA A 59 -2.73 18.02 18.80
C ALA A 59 -3.24 17.59 20.19
N LEU A 60 -2.33 17.38 21.16
CA LEU A 60 -2.70 17.09 22.55
C LEU A 60 -3.55 18.20 23.14
N TRP A 61 -3.13 19.47 22.98
CA TRP A 61 -3.90 20.59 23.50
C TRP A 61 -5.26 20.73 22.81
N ALA A 62 -5.34 20.48 21.49
CA ALA A 62 -6.61 20.46 20.76
C ALA A 62 -7.57 19.41 21.32
N PHE A 63 -7.10 18.17 21.51
CA PHE A 63 -7.92 17.09 22.06
C PHE A 63 -8.35 17.38 23.51
N HIS A 64 -7.49 18.03 24.30
CA HIS A 64 -7.81 18.43 25.67
C HIS A 64 -8.92 19.46 25.67
N THR A 65 -8.71 20.51 24.88
CA THR A 65 -9.62 21.63 24.72
C THR A 65 -10.99 21.13 24.24
N MET A 66 -11.01 20.18 23.31
CA MET A 66 -12.23 19.58 22.76
C MET A 66 -12.82 18.45 23.61
N ARG A 67 -12.25 18.16 24.80
CA ARG A 67 -12.66 17.08 25.71
C ARG A 67 -12.70 15.69 25.06
N ILE A 68 -11.83 15.47 24.09
CA ILE A 68 -11.59 14.16 23.45
C ILE A 68 -10.57 13.36 24.27
N LEU A 69 -9.68 14.05 24.99
CA LEU A 69 -8.64 13.44 25.81
C LEU A 69 -9.23 12.60 26.96
N GLY A 70 -8.96 11.29 26.94
CA GLY A 70 -9.41 10.35 27.97
C GLY A 70 -9.61 8.90 27.50
N PHE A 71 -9.58 8.64 26.18
CA PHE A 71 -10.07 7.38 25.61
C PHE A 71 -9.13 6.75 24.55
N TYR A 72 -7.82 7.05 24.59
CA TYR A 72 -6.80 6.49 23.68
C TYR A 72 -6.67 4.95 23.69
N GLU A 73 -7.46 4.25 24.50
CA GLU A 73 -7.60 2.80 24.42
C GLU A 73 -8.35 2.36 23.15
N LYS A 74 -9.04 3.29 22.47
CA LYS A 74 -9.77 3.01 21.24
C LYS A 74 -8.91 3.29 20.00
N PRO A 75 -8.73 2.30 19.10
CA PRO A 75 -7.94 2.47 17.87
C PRO A 75 -8.35 3.69 17.01
N GLN A 76 -9.65 4.02 17.00
CA GLN A 76 -10.19 5.13 16.21
C GLN A 76 -9.64 6.49 16.68
N GLU A 77 -9.44 6.67 17.99
CA GLU A 77 -8.94 7.93 18.56
C GLU A 77 -7.44 8.09 18.35
N ALA A 78 -6.68 6.99 18.44
CA ALA A 78 -5.28 6.97 18.07
C ALA A 78 -5.10 7.35 16.60
N GLU A 79 -5.94 6.82 15.70
CA GLU A 79 -5.95 7.19 14.29
C GLU A 79 -6.28 8.68 14.09
N LEU A 80 -7.33 9.18 14.76
CA LEU A 80 -7.71 10.59 14.70
C LEU A 80 -6.59 11.51 15.21
N PHE A 81 -5.89 11.11 16.27
CA PHE A 81 -4.76 11.86 16.81
C PHE A 81 -3.61 11.95 15.80
N VAL A 82 -3.25 10.84 15.14
CA VAL A 82 -2.22 10.83 14.10
C VAL A 82 -2.59 11.74 12.92
N LYS A 83 -3.84 11.68 12.46
CA LYS A 83 -4.36 12.59 11.42
C LYS A 83 -4.24 14.05 11.86
N THR A 84 -4.60 14.31 13.11
CA THR A 84 -4.54 15.66 13.70
C THR A 84 -3.11 16.20 13.71
N VAL A 85 -2.14 15.41 14.19
CA VAL A 85 -0.71 15.79 14.17
C VAL A 85 -0.24 16.12 12.75
N ARG A 86 -0.67 15.33 11.74
CA ARG A 86 -0.35 15.61 10.33
C ARG A 86 -0.93 16.96 9.89
N TRP A 87 -2.19 17.26 10.18
CA TRP A 87 -2.81 18.53 9.79
C TRP A 87 -2.11 19.75 10.41
N PHE A 88 -1.60 19.62 11.63
CA PHE A 88 -0.77 20.65 12.25
C PHE A 88 0.55 20.90 11.50
N LYS A 89 1.18 19.85 10.93
CA LYS A 89 2.47 19.93 10.22
C LYS A 89 2.37 20.47 8.79
N ILE A 90 1.28 20.17 8.06
CA ILE A 90 1.19 20.49 6.63
C ILE A 90 0.76 21.94 6.34
N PRO A 91 1.06 22.51 5.16
CA PRO A 91 0.58 23.83 4.74
C PRO A 91 -0.96 23.93 4.66
N VAL A 92 -1.51 25.14 4.79
CA VAL A 92 -2.97 25.40 4.73
C VAL A 92 -3.59 24.87 3.43
N SER A 93 -2.88 24.99 2.30
CA SER A 93 -3.34 24.49 1.00
C SER A 93 -3.59 22.99 0.98
N GLN A 94 -2.83 22.20 1.74
CA GLN A 94 -3.02 20.75 1.85
C GLN A 94 -4.13 20.39 2.83
N VAL A 95 -4.25 21.12 3.96
CA VAL A 95 -5.41 20.96 4.86
C VAL A 95 -6.72 21.22 4.10
N LEU A 96 -6.75 22.21 3.20
CA LEU A 96 -7.90 22.51 2.35
C LEU A 96 -8.30 21.36 1.42
N VAL A 97 -7.35 20.51 1.01
CA VAL A 97 -7.66 19.31 0.23
C VAL A 97 -8.42 18.32 1.11
N ASP A 98 -7.94 18.07 2.32
CA ASP A 98 -8.59 17.15 3.26
C ASP A 98 -10.00 17.64 3.66
N VAL A 99 -10.16 18.94 3.91
CA VAL A 99 -11.47 19.57 4.20
C VAL A 99 -12.45 19.37 3.04
N LYS A 100 -12.01 19.62 1.80
CA LYS A 100 -12.87 19.42 0.61
C LYS A 100 -13.24 17.96 0.41
N SER A 101 -12.30 17.04 0.64
CA SER A 101 -12.54 15.60 0.56
C SER A 101 -13.55 15.12 1.60
N ALA A 102 -13.57 15.73 2.79
CA ALA A 102 -14.56 15.46 3.84
C ALA A 102 -15.92 16.16 3.58
N GLY A 103 -16.08 16.91 2.49
CA GLY A 103 -17.31 17.66 2.22
C GLY A 103 -17.56 18.84 3.17
N LEU A 104 -16.53 19.29 3.90
CA LEU A 104 -16.64 20.35 4.89
C LEU A 104 -16.59 21.75 4.23
N GLY A 105 -17.31 22.70 4.81
CA GLY A 105 -17.39 24.08 4.33
C GLY A 105 -16.08 24.86 4.44
N LYS A 106 -16.03 26.05 3.80
CA LYS A 106 -14.90 26.97 3.98
C LYS A 106 -14.92 27.57 5.39
N CYS A 107 -13.80 27.48 6.09
CA CYS A 107 -13.57 28.14 7.37
C CYS A 107 -12.68 29.38 7.23
N ALA A 108 -12.56 30.20 8.27
CA ALA A 108 -11.85 31.47 8.18
C ALA A 108 -10.32 31.31 8.19
N ASN A 109 -9.79 30.27 8.83
CA ASN A 109 -8.34 30.06 8.97
C ASN A 109 -7.98 28.56 9.13
N LYS A 110 -6.67 28.25 9.13
CA LYS A 110 -6.13 26.89 9.28
C LYS A 110 -6.68 26.15 10.50
N TRP A 111 -6.79 26.82 11.63
CA TRP A 111 -7.17 26.21 12.89
C TRP A 111 -8.63 25.81 12.90
N ASP A 112 -9.49 26.66 12.31
CA ASP A 112 -10.89 26.33 12.10
C ASP A 112 -11.05 25.11 11.18
N TYR A 113 -10.20 24.97 10.15
CA TYR A 113 -10.20 23.78 9.28
C TYR A 113 -9.80 22.51 10.02
N ILE A 114 -8.73 22.58 10.82
CA ILE A 114 -8.28 21.44 11.64
C ILE A 114 -9.37 21.06 12.64
N GLU A 115 -9.99 22.05 13.29
CA GLU A 115 -11.10 21.83 14.21
C GLU A 115 -12.27 21.12 13.54
N ALA A 116 -12.69 21.59 12.36
CA ALA A 116 -13.76 20.97 11.59
C ALA A 116 -13.43 19.51 11.23
N LEU A 117 -12.19 19.23 10.82
CA LEU A 117 -11.73 17.87 10.52
C LEU A 117 -11.68 16.96 11.76
N ILE A 118 -11.30 17.49 12.92
CA ILE A 118 -11.34 16.72 14.19
C ILE A 118 -12.79 16.40 14.56
N ARG A 119 -13.71 17.38 14.44
CA ARG A 119 -15.13 17.18 14.74
C ARG A 119 -15.77 16.15 13.80
N ASP A 120 -15.45 16.20 12.51
CA ASP A 120 -15.91 15.23 11.51
C ASP A 120 -15.37 13.81 11.75
N GLY A 121 -14.09 13.70 12.12
CA GLY A 121 -13.46 12.42 12.40
C GLY A 121 -13.75 11.84 13.78
N TYR A 122 -14.39 12.59 14.68
CA TYR A 122 -14.68 12.14 16.05
C TYR A 122 -16.06 11.48 16.12
N THR A 123 -16.09 10.21 16.51
CA THR A 123 -17.32 9.49 16.85
C THR A 123 -17.43 9.39 18.38
N PRO A 124 -18.48 9.96 19.01
CA PRO A 124 -18.66 9.85 20.44
C PRO A 124 -18.75 8.37 20.88
N PRO A 125 -18.23 8.01 22.07
CA PRO A 125 -18.41 6.68 22.62
C PRO A 125 -19.91 6.38 22.83
N ASP A 126 -20.34 5.15 22.55
CA ASP A 126 -21.69 4.68 22.89
C ASP A 126 -21.84 4.60 24.42
N PRO A 127 -22.75 5.37 25.04
CA PRO A 127 -22.93 5.45 26.49
C PRO A 127 -23.38 4.13 27.10
N LYS A 128 -23.90 3.19 26.29
CA LYS A 128 -24.28 1.85 26.76
C LYS A 128 -23.08 0.94 27.07
N LEU A 129 -21.86 1.37 26.75
CA LEU A 129 -20.61 0.62 26.98
C LEU A 129 -19.74 1.20 28.11
N GLU A 130 -20.28 2.06 28.99
CA GLU A 130 -19.53 2.65 30.10
C GLU A 130 -19.00 1.58 31.09
N THR A 131 -17.77 1.15 30.83
CA THR A 131 -16.95 0.43 31.81
C THR A 131 -16.29 1.50 32.68
N LYS A 132 -16.41 1.40 34.01
CA LYS A 132 -15.71 2.29 34.96
C LYS A 132 -14.19 2.18 34.77
N VAL A 133 -13.61 3.03 33.93
CA VAL A 133 -12.16 3.12 33.80
C VAL A 133 -11.65 4.20 34.76
N VAL A 134 -10.89 3.75 35.75
CA VAL A 134 -10.08 4.63 36.61
C VAL A 134 -8.90 5.10 35.77
N VAL A 135 -8.89 6.39 35.45
CA VAL A 135 -7.89 7.01 34.59
C VAL A 135 -6.51 6.98 35.26
N GLN A 136 -5.63 6.08 34.82
CA GLN A 136 -4.21 6.06 35.17
C GLN A 136 -3.38 6.29 33.90
N TYR A 137 -3.01 7.56 33.67
CA TYR A 137 -2.16 8.03 32.55
C TYR A 137 -0.69 7.59 32.69
N ARG A 138 -0.41 6.29 32.78
CA ARG A 138 0.97 5.78 32.91
C ARG A 138 1.03 4.37 32.29
N GLY A 139 1.46 4.28 31.04
CA GLY A 139 1.60 3.00 30.34
C GLY A 139 1.37 3.12 28.84
N VAL A 140 0.15 3.45 28.41
CA VAL A 140 -0.25 3.37 26.98
C VAL A 140 0.56 4.30 26.06
N VAL A 141 0.93 5.48 26.56
CA VAL A 141 1.73 6.45 25.78
C VAL A 141 3.21 6.08 25.78
N GLU A 142 3.71 5.43 26.84
CA GLU A 142 5.09 4.91 26.88
C GLU A 142 5.23 3.65 26.03
N ASP A 143 4.20 2.81 25.91
CA ASP A 143 4.18 1.67 24.98
C ASP A 143 3.98 2.13 23.53
N ALA A 144 3.12 3.13 23.26
CA ALA A 144 2.99 3.74 21.92
C ALA A 144 4.21 4.56 21.49
N LEU A 145 5.00 5.07 22.45
CA LEU A 145 6.26 5.78 22.19
C LEU A 145 7.49 4.85 22.27
N ALA A 146 7.41 3.70 22.94
CA ALA A 146 8.35 2.59 22.81
C ALA A 146 8.13 1.83 21.49
N GLU A 147 6.90 1.80 20.97
CA GLU A 147 6.58 1.45 19.56
C GLU A 147 7.26 2.39 18.56
N LEU A 148 7.67 3.60 18.98
CA LEU A 148 8.53 4.51 18.19
C LEU A 148 10.03 4.28 18.41
N ASP A 149 10.46 3.48 19.39
CA ASP A 149 11.85 3.05 19.59
C ASP A 149 12.22 1.79 18.76
N ILE A 150 11.23 1.24 18.03
CA ILE A 150 11.47 0.39 16.84
C ILE A 150 12.02 1.24 15.67
N SER A 151 12.30 2.54 15.87
CA SER A 151 12.92 3.44 14.88
C SER A 151 14.34 3.05 14.43
N ASN A 152 14.93 1.98 14.96
CA ASN A 152 16.13 1.35 14.39
C ASN A 152 15.84 0.13 13.48
N ALA A 153 14.59 -0.33 13.39
CA ALA A 153 14.18 -1.23 12.32
C ALA A 153 13.92 -0.39 11.07
N ALA A 154 14.67 -0.66 10.00
CA ALA A 154 14.37 -0.15 8.68
C ALA A 154 12.85 -0.18 8.42
N SER A 155 12.28 0.93 7.94
CA SER A 155 10.85 1.17 7.75
C SER A 155 10.08 -0.12 7.43
N THR A 156 9.30 -0.63 8.40
CA THR A 156 8.48 -1.84 8.21
C THR A 156 7.67 -1.68 6.92
N PRO A 157 7.71 -2.66 6.00
CA PRO A 157 6.98 -2.57 4.74
C PRO A 157 5.49 -2.39 4.96
N HIS A 158 4.80 -1.83 3.98
CA HIS A 158 3.35 -1.74 4.01
C HIS A 158 2.72 -3.14 4.04
N TYR A 159 1.64 -3.35 4.82
CA TYR A 159 1.04 -4.68 5.00
C TYR A 159 0.59 -5.33 3.68
N SER A 160 0.14 -4.54 2.70
CA SER A 160 -0.23 -5.07 1.37
C SER A 160 0.99 -5.58 0.58
N VAL A 161 2.18 -5.04 0.81
CA VAL A 161 3.44 -5.58 0.25
C VAL A 161 3.73 -6.93 0.87
N VAL A 162 3.58 -7.06 2.19
CA VAL A 162 3.80 -8.34 2.88
C VAL A 162 2.82 -9.40 2.39
N ASN A 163 1.54 -9.08 2.22
CA ASN A 163 0.57 -9.98 1.59
C ASN A 163 1.02 -10.41 0.19
N LEU A 164 1.44 -9.48 -0.67
CA LEU A 164 1.91 -9.82 -2.02
C LEU A 164 3.12 -10.74 -1.98
N LEU A 165 4.08 -10.46 -1.09
CA LEU A 165 5.26 -11.30 -0.93
C LEU A 165 4.87 -12.69 -0.43
N LEU A 166 4.00 -12.81 0.57
CA LEU A 166 3.49 -14.10 1.06
C LEU A 166 2.81 -14.89 -0.07
N SER A 167 1.90 -14.27 -0.84
CA SER A 167 1.22 -14.91 -1.96
C SER A 167 2.20 -15.39 -3.03
N THR A 168 3.24 -14.61 -3.32
CA THR A 168 4.28 -15.03 -4.29
C THR A 168 5.16 -16.16 -3.77
N VAL A 169 5.60 -16.11 -2.52
CA VAL A 169 6.38 -17.20 -1.90
C VAL A 169 5.55 -18.48 -1.84
N TYR A 170 4.30 -18.39 -1.40
CA TYR A 170 3.39 -19.52 -1.39
C TYR A 170 3.21 -20.09 -2.79
N SER A 171 2.93 -19.23 -3.78
CA SER A 171 2.76 -19.65 -5.18
C SER A 171 4.02 -20.30 -5.76
N ASP A 172 5.22 -19.81 -5.43
CA ASP A 172 6.50 -20.40 -5.83
C ASP A 172 6.65 -21.81 -5.25
N VAL A 173 6.45 -21.95 -3.93
CA VAL A 173 6.73 -23.17 -3.18
C VAL A 173 5.67 -24.26 -3.44
N ALA A 174 4.39 -23.88 -3.54
CA ALA A 174 3.30 -24.83 -3.74
C ALA A 174 3.26 -25.41 -5.16
N ASN A 175 3.60 -24.60 -6.18
CA ASN A 175 3.45 -25.02 -7.58
C ASN A 175 4.73 -25.64 -8.17
N ASP A 176 5.90 -25.41 -7.57
CA ASP A 176 7.14 -25.93 -8.13
C ASP A 176 7.59 -27.22 -7.45
N GLY A 177 7.01 -28.35 -7.85
CA GLY A 177 7.44 -29.68 -7.39
C GLY A 177 8.89 -30.06 -7.74
N THR A 178 9.62 -29.20 -8.47
CA THR A 178 10.92 -29.56 -9.07
C THR A 178 12.13 -28.88 -8.45
N PHE A 179 11.96 -27.83 -7.63
CA PHE A 179 13.11 -27.24 -6.95
C PHE A 179 13.60 -28.15 -5.81
N SER A 180 14.85 -28.59 -5.95
CA SER A 180 15.57 -29.41 -4.97
C SER A 180 16.12 -28.60 -3.79
N SER A 181 16.17 -27.26 -3.87
CA SER A 181 16.71 -26.40 -2.82
C SER A 181 15.93 -25.09 -2.70
N VAL A 182 15.47 -24.80 -1.48
CA VAL A 182 14.83 -23.54 -1.08
C VAL A 182 15.77 -22.36 -1.29
N ASP A 183 17.07 -22.52 -1.02
CA ASP A 183 18.06 -21.44 -1.12
C ASP A 183 18.15 -20.85 -2.54
N LEU A 184 17.93 -21.67 -3.56
CA LEU A 184 17.92 -21.21 -4.94
C LEU A 184 16.74 -20.30 -5.24
N VAL A 185 15.61 -20.44 -4.56
CA VAL A 185 14.36 -19.71 -4.81
C VAL A 185 14.16 -18.58 -3.79
N LEU A 186 14.58 -18.81 -2.54
CA LEU A 186 14.41 -17.99 -1.36
C LEU A 186 15.78 -17.86 -0.64
N PRO A 187 16.76 -17.13 -1.22
CA PRO A 187 18.08 -17.01 -0.62
C PRO A 187 18.01 -16.41 0.78
N GLY A 188 18.74 -17.01 1.72
CA GLY A 188 18.75 -16.58 3.12
C GLY A 188 17.51 -16.98 3.91
N CYS A 189 16.53 -17.67 3.30
CA CYS A 189 15.40 -18.22 4.03
C CYS A 189 15.83 -19.49 4.76
N THR A 190 15.70 -19.50 6.07
CA THR A 190 16.16 -20.61 6.92
C THR A 190 15.14 -21.75 7.05
N PHE A 191 13.96 -21.61 6.44
CA PHE A 191 12.87 -22.56 6.57
C PHE A 191 12.96 -23.67 5.53
N PRO A 192 12.83 -24.95 5.93
CA PRO A 192 12.58 -26.03 5.00
C PRO A 192 11.32 -25.77 4.17
N ARG A 193 11.29 -26.35 2.96
CA ARG A 193 10.18 -26.18 2.01
C ARG A 193 8.81 -26.52 2.61
N ASP A 194 8.72 -27.66 3.27
CA ASP A 194 7.45 -28.17 3.79
C ASP A 194 6.98 -27.35 5.01
N ASP A 195 7.92 -26.82 5.79
CA ASP A 195 7.63 -25.94 6.92
C ASP A 195 7.14 -24.55 6.45
N LEU A 196 7.67 -24.04 5.33
CA LEU A 196 7.24 -22.75 4.78
C LEU A 196 5.74 -22.68 4.52
N LEU A 197 5.18 -23.67 3.81
CA LEU A 197 3.74 -23.67 3.51
C LEU A 197 2.91 -23.79 4.79
N LYS A 198 3.38 -24.61 5.75
CA LYS A 198 2.73 -24.75 7.06
C LYS A 198 2.69 -23.42 7.81
N HIS A 199 3.79 -22.69 7.88
CA HIS A 199 3.86 -21.40 8.58
C HIS A 199 3.09 -20.29 7.86
N ILE A 200 3.11 -20.25 6.52
CA ILE A 200 2.29 -19.30 5.75
C ILE A 200 0.79 -19.54 5.99
N ASN A 201 0.35 -20.80 6.05
CA ASN A 201 -1.05 -21.13 6.33
C ASN A 201 -1.51 -20.72 7.73
N GLN A 202 -0.59 -20.52 8.68
CA GLN A 202 -0.91 -20.07 10.04
C GLN A 202 -0.98 -18.54 10.16
N LEU A 203 -0.46 -17.81 9.18
CA LEU A 203 -0.50 -16.35 9.17
C LEU A 203 -1.90 -15.84 8.82
N PRO A 204 -2.44 -14.88 9.61
CA PRO A 204 -3.70 -14.23 9.25
C PRO A 204 -3.52 -13.32 8.04
N LEU A 205 -4.61 -13.08 7.30
CA LEU A 205 -4.63 -12.03 6.28
C LEU A 205 -4.37 -10.67 6.94
N MET A 206 -3.36 -9.94 6.45
CA MET A 206 -3.06 -8.62 6.96
C MET A 206 -3.95 -7.60 6.26
N THR A 207 -4.90 -7.01 6.97
CA THR A 207 -5.79 -5.97 6.42
C THR A 207 -5.37 -4.57 6.80
N SER A 208 -4.40 -4.43 7.70
CA SER A 208 -3.91 -3.16 8.22
C SER A 208 -2.46 -3.24 8.69
N ALA A 209 -1.83 -2.09 8.89
CA ALA A 209 -0.52 -1.99 9.53
C ALA A 209 -0.53 -2.48 10.99
N HIS A 210 -1.69 -2.43 11.67
CA HIS A 210 -1.84 -2.99 13.00
C HIS A 210 -1.72 -4.52 12.97
N HIS A 211 -2.40 -5.19 12.03
CA HIS A 211 -2.31 -6.66 11.92
C HIS A 211 -0.88 -7.14 11.68
N LEU A 212 -0.15 -6.50 10.77
CA LEU A 212 1.25 -6.83 10.53
C LEU A 212 2.09 -6.63 11.80
N ARG A 213 1.88 -5.53 12.54
CA ARG A 213 2.59 -5.28 13.79
C ARG A 213 2.28 -6.34 14.84
N GLU A 214 1.02 -6.70 15.03
CA GLU A 214 0.63 -7.77 15.96
C GLU A 214 1.27 -9.11 15.58
N SER A 215 1.32 -9.46 14.30
CA SER A 215 2.02 -10.67 13.83
C SER A 215 3.53 -10.61 14.05
N LEU A 216 4.11 -9.41 14.18
CA LEU A 216 5.51 -9.18 14.52
C LEU A 216 5.73 -8.98 16.03
N LYS A 217 4.71 -9.08 16.90
CA LYS A 217 4.88 -8.89 18.36
C LYS A 217 5.29 -10.14 19.11
N VAL A 218 5.07 -11.34 18.56
CA VAL A 218 5.35 -12.62 19.25
C VAL A 218 6.75 -13.10 18.87
N PRO A 219 7.81 -12.77 19.64
CA PRO A 219 9.17 -13.08 19.23
C PRO A 219 9.40 -14.58 19.31
N ARG A 220 10.23 -15.12 18.40
CA ARG A 220 10.66 -16.53 18.36
C ARG A 220 9.57 -17.54 17.95
N SER A 221 8.46 -17.11 17.35
CA SER A 221 7.65 -18.04 16.57
C SER A 221 8.22 -18.18 15.15
N PRO A 222 8.08 -19.35 14.52
CA PRO A 222 8.43 -19.51 13.11
C PRO A 222 7.78 -18.48 12.17
N GLU A 223 6.54 -18.07 12.47
CA GLU A 223 5.81 -17.06 11.71
C GLU A 223 6.45 -15.68 11.85
N PHE A 224 6.89 -15.32 13.07
CA PHE A 224 7.63 -14.10 13.33
C PHE A 224 8.95 -14.09 12.55
N ASP A 225 9.71 -15.18 12.58
CA ASP A 225 10.99 -15.29 11.88
C ASP A 225 10.79 -15.22 10.35
N LEU A 226 9.74 -15.86 9.81
CA LEU A 226 9.38 -15.79 8.40
C LEU A 226 8.99 -14.36 7.98
N LEU A 227 8.15 -13.68 8.77
CA LEU A 227 7.74 -12.31 8.50
C LEU A 227 8.90 -11.34 8.63
N GLY A 228 9.77 -11.52 9.62
CA GLY A 228 10.98 -10.74 9.81
C GLY A 228 11.91 -10.86 8.61
N TRP A 229 12.13 -12.09 8.12
CA TRP A 229 12.89 -12.36 6.89
C TRP A 229 12.26 -11.68 5.68
N LEU A 230 10.94 -11.87 5.44
CA LEU A 230 10.22 -11.24 4.33
C LEU A 230 10.36 -9.72 4.34
N CYS A 231 10.17 -9.10 5.50
CA CYS A 231 10.23 -7.65 5.65
C CYS A 231 11.64 -7.12 5.39
N THR A 232 12.66 -7.80 5.91
CA THR A 232 14.07 -7.37 5.80
C THR A 232 14.61 -7.59 4.40
N GLU A 233 14.46 -8.80 3.87
CA GLU A 233 15.11 -9.22 2.63
C GLU A 233 14.36 -8.75 1.38
N LEU A 234 13.03 -8.70 1.42
CA LEU A 234 12.21 -8.45 0.22
C LEU A 234 11.30 -7.22 0.33
N GLY A 235 10.92 -6.85 1.55
CA GLY A 235 9.92 -5.83 1.81
C GLY A 235 10.29 -4.42 1.35
N HIS A 236 11.58 -4.13 1.19
CA HIS A 236 12.07 -2.84 0.74
C HIS A 236 12.12 -2.70 -0.80
N ILE A 237 11.92 -3.78 -1.54
CA ILE A 237 12.04 -3.81 -3.01
C ILE A 237 10.84 -3.12 -3.65
N ILE A 238 9.64 -3.35 -3.11
CA ILE A 238 8.37 -2.86 -3.65
C ILE A 238 7.62 -2.02 -2.61
N CYS A 239 6.83 -1.06 -3.06
CA CYS A 239 5.90 -0.33 -2.20
C CYS A 239 4.54 -0.15 -2.89
N PRO A 240 3.45 0.10 -2.14
CA PRO A 240 2.18 0.46 -2.75
C PRO A 240 2.32 1.72 -3.60
N ALA A 241 1.59 1.79 -4.71
CA ALA A 241 1.48 2.99 -5.51
C ALA A 241 0.48 3.96 -4.86
N GLU A 242 0.95 5.13 -4.44
CA GLU A 242 0.16 6.15 -3.77
C GLU A 242 0.24 7.49 -4.50
N GLY A 243 -0.75 8.37 -4.28
CA GLY A 243 -0.75 9.73 -4.80
C GLY A 243 -0.57 9.78 -6.32
N ASN A 244 0.47 10.51 -6.78
CA ASN A 244 0.80 10.67 -8.21
C ASN A 244 1.45 9.44 -8.86
N LEU A 245 1.72 8.38 -8.09
CA LEU A 245 2.19 7.09 -8.61
C LEU A 245 1.03 6.16 -8.91
N LYS A 246 -0.18 6.40 -8.39
CA LYS A 246 -1.35 5.59 -8.71
C LYS A 246 -1.87 5.98 -10.10
N ILE A 247 -2.08 4.98 -10.97
CA ILE A 247 -2.54 5.17 -12.34
C ILE A 247 -4.07 5.19 -12.36
N ALA A 248 -4.65 6.32 -12.77
CA ALA A 248 -6.10 6.56 -12.68
C ALA A 248 -6.90 5.79 -13.74
N GLY A 249 -6.29 5.47 -14.89
CA GLY A 249 -6.95 4.69 -15.95
C GLY A 249 -7.16 3.20 -15.64
N LEU A 250 -6.73 2.72 -14.46
CA LEU A 250 -6.94 1.34 -14.00
C LEU A 250 -8.19 1.24 -13.10
N PRO A 251 -8.84 0.07 -13.03
CA PRO A 251 -9.98 -0.16 -12.13
C PRO A 251 -9.64 0.13 -10.67
N GLU A 252 -10.61 0.63 -9.90
CA GLU A 252 -10.42 0.94 -8.48
C GLU A 252 -10.06 -0.29 -7.64
N SER A 253 -10.53 -1.47 -8.06
CA SER A 253 -10.22 -2.77 -7.46
C SER A 253 -8.81 -3.27 -7.78
N ALA A 254 -8.07 -2.60 -8.66
CA ALA A 254 -6.70 -2.98 -8.99
C ALA A 254 -5.76 -2.62 -7.85
N HIS A 255 -5.00 -3.60 -7.35
CA HIS A 255 -3.89 -3.32 -6.45
C HIS A 255 -2.67 -2.91 -7.27
N GLN A 256 -2.10 -1.74 -6.95
CA GLN A 256 -0.98 -1.16 -7.67
C GLN A 256 0.22 -1.03 -6.73
N PHE A 257 1.36 -1.52 -7.19
CA PHE A 257 2.64 -1.41 -6.51
C PHE A 257 3.68 -0.83 -7.48
N ILE A 258 4.74 -0.26 -6.94
CA ILE A 258 5.91 0.17 -7.68
C ILE A 258 7.14 -0.62 -7.27
N LEU A 259 8.08 -0.75 -8.21
CA LEU A 259 9.43 -1.23 -7.91
C LEU A 259 10.24 -0.06 -7.35
N GLU A 260 10.37 0.02 -6.03
CA GLU A 260 11.03 1.13 -5.35
C GLU A 260 12.55 0.98 -5.34
N LYS A 261 13.05 -0.21 -4.98
CA LYS A 261 14.49 -0.49 -4.85
C LYS A 261 14.83 -1.76 -5.64
N PRO A 262 14.99 -1.68 -6.97
CA PRO A 262 15.46 -2.81 -7.76
C PRO A 262 16.87 -3.22 -7.31
N ALA A 263 17.27 -4.45 -7.59
CA ALA A 263 18.65 -4.89 -7.39
C ALA A 263 19.62 -3.95 -8.13
N GLN A 264 20.68 -3.49 -7.46
CA GLN A 264 21.59 -2.48 -8.01
C GLN A 264 22.16 -2.87 -9.38
N THR A 265 22.51 -4.14 -9.56
CA THR A 265 23.02 -4.67 -10.85
C THR A 265 22.02 -4.52 -11.99
N LYS A 266 20.72 -4.61 -11.71
CA LYS A 266 19.64 -4.39 -12.69
C LYS A 266 19.47 -2.92 -12.99
N LEU A 267 19.51 -2.07 -11.95
CA LEU A 267 19.45 -0.62 -12.13
C LEU A 267 20.62 -0.12 -12.98
N ASP A 268 21.85 -0.54 -12.68
CA ASP A 268 23.05 -0.15 -13.41
C ASP A 268 22.99 -0.57 -14.88
N SER A 269 22.55 -1.82 -15.14
CA SER A 269 22.42 -2.33 -16.50
C SER A 269 21.36 -1.56 -17.28
N PHE A 270 20.21 -1.29 -16.66
CA PHE A 270 19.15 -0.50 -17.28
C PHE A 270 19.60 0.94 -17.55
N GLU A 271 20.22 1.61 -16.58
CA GLU A 271 20.69 3.00 -16.73
C GLU A 271 21.76 3.14 -17.81
N LYS A 272 22.64 2.14 -17.96
CA LYS A 272 23.59 2.07 -19.08
C LYS A 272 22.86 2.06 -20.43
N ASN A 273 21.82 1.24 -20.55
CA ASN A 273 21.01 1.14 -21.76
C ASN A 273 20.17 2.41 -21.99
N PHE A 274 19.63 2.99 -20.93
CA PHE A 274 18.83 4.20 -20.94
C PHE A 274 19.62 5.39 -21.46
N LYS A 275 20.85 5.61 -20.96
CA LYS A 275 21.73 6.70 -21.44
C LYS A 275 22.03 6.63 -22.95
N GLN A 276 22.06 5.43 -23.52
CA GLN A 276 22.34 5.23 -24.96
C GLN A 276 21.12 5.41 -25.85
N HIS A 277 19.91 5.22 -25.30
CA HIS A 277 18.68 5.09 -26.09
C HIS A 277 17.48 5.81 -25.45
N TYR A 278 17.71 6.85 -24.65
CA TYR A 278 16.66 7.46 -23.83
C TYR A 278 15.48 8.00 -24.66
N ASP A 279 15.76 8.57 -25.84
CA ASP A 279 14.75 9.05 -26.79
C ASP A 279 13.83 7.93 -27.33
N ASN A 280 14.23 6.67 -27.15
CA ASN A 280 13.52 5.48 -27.65
C ASN A 280 13.00 4.61 -26.49
N SER A 281 12.80 5.16 -25.30
CA SER A 281 12.15 4.44 -24.21
C SER A 281 10.65 4.34 -24.43
N ILE A 282 10.12 3.12 -24.36
CA ILE A 282 8.71 2.83 -24.59
C ILE A 282 8.08 2.14 -23.36
N LEU A 283 6.79 2.39 -23.17
CA LEU A 283 5.95 1.67 -22.22
C LEU A 283 5.48 0.36 -22.87
N LEU A 284 5.78 -0.76 -22.22
CA LEU A 284 5.31 -2.09 -22.62
C LEU A 284 4.73 -2.84 -21.42
N PHE A 285 3.83 -3.77 -21.71
CA PHE A 285 3.13 -4.59 -20.74
C PHE A 285 3.57 -6.05 -20.86
N HIS A 286 3.65 -6.74 -19.73
CA HIS A 286 3.92 -8.17 -19.67
C HIS A 286 2.99 -8.84 -18.65
N GLY A 287 2.16 -9.75 -19.12
CA GLY A 287 1.29 -10.56 -18.27
C GLY A 287 2.02 -11.80 -17.78
N THR A 288 1.92 -12.07 -16.48
CA THR A 288 2.55 -13.25 -15.87
C THR A 288 1.76 -13.68 -14.62
N CYS A 289 2.13 -14.82 -14.03
CA CYS A 289 1.55 -15.31 -12.78
C CYS A 289 2.38 -14.92 -11.55
N LEU A 290 1.77 -14.95 -10.35
CA LEU A 290 2.39 -14.58 -9.08
C LEU A 290 3.71 -15.33 -8.84
N LYS A 291 3.77 -16.63 -9.16
CA LYS A 291 4.98 -17.45 -8.97
C LYS A 291 6.20 -17.05 -9.83
N ASN A 292 6.02 -16.13 -10.78
CA ASN A 292 7.12 -15.63 -11.57
C ASN A 292 7.63 -14.28 -11.04
N LEU A 293 6.88 -13.58 -10.17
CA LEU A 293 7.24 -12.22 -9.77
C LEU A 293 8.61 -12.18 -9.12
N ARG A 294 8.85 -13.03 -8.12
CA ARG A 294 10.09 -13.02 -7.34
C ARG A 294 11.30 -13.36 -8.21
N SER A 295 11.18 -14.37 -9.06
CA SER A 295 12.26 -14.74 -9.98
C SER A 295 12.55 -13.62 -10.99
N ILE A 296 11.52 -12.94 -11.50
CA ILE A 296 11.70 -11.78 -12.38
C ILE A 296 12.35 -10.60 -11.65
N LEU A 297 11.91 -10.26 -10.43
CA LEU A 297 12.49 -9.16 -9.65
C LEU A 297 13.97 -9.40 -9.34
N ARG A 298 14.34 -10.64 -9.01
CA ARG A 298 15.71 -11.01 -8.64
C ARG A 298 16.61 -11.23 -9.86
N CYS A 299 16.18 -12.10 -10.77
CA CYS A 299 17.00 -12.58 -11.88
C CYS A 299 16.77 -11.78 -13.18
N GLY A 300 15.74 -10.93 -13.23
CA GLY A 300 15.26 -10.32 -14.46
C GLY A 300 14.38 -11.28 -15.28
N PHE A 301 13.87 -10.78 -16.40
CA PHE A 301 13.13 -11.59 -17.34
C PHE A 301 14.00 -12.68 -17.97
N GLN A 302 13.35 -13.78 -18.36
CA GLN A 302 13.94 -14.83 -19.20
C GLN A 302 13.29 -14.78 -20.59
N PRO A 303 13.97 -15.22 -21.66
CA PRO A 303 13.34 -15.35 -22.97
C PRO A 303 12.11 -16.26 -22.89
N ALA A 304 11.08 -15.95 -23.68
CA ALA A 304 9.91 -16.82 -23.81
C ALA A 304 10.35 -18.19 -24.34
N ARG A 305 9.78 -19.26 -23.77
CA ARG A 305 9.95 -20.62 -24.31
C ARG A 305 9.26 -20.75 -25.67
N ASP A 306 8.12 -20.09 -25.81
CA ASP A 306 7.42 -19.92 -27.08
C ASP A 306 8.26 -19.08 -28.03
N ARG A 307 8.40 -19.55 -29.27
CA ARG A 307 9.17 -18.90 -30.35
C ARG A 307 8.29 -18.47 -31.52
N ARG A 308 6.97 -18.38 -31.35
CA ARG A 308 6.04 -17.97 -32.43
C ARG A 308 6.37 -16.61 -33.03
N PHE A 309 6.94 -15.69 -32.23
CA PHE A 309 7.48 -14.41 -32.70
C PHE A 309 9.01 -14.38 -32.70
N GLY A 310 9.68 -15.52 -32.85
CA GLY A 310 11.13 -15.65 -32.76
C GLY A 310 11.67 -15.64 -31.33
N ALA A 311 13.00 -15.70 -31.20
CA ALA A 311 13.66 -15.76 -29.90
C ALA A 311 13.69 -14.38 -29.20
N GLY A 312 13.16 -14.30 -27.98
CA GLY A 312 13.15 -13.12 -27.11
C GLY A 312 12.06 -13.21 -26.04
N LEU A 313 11.88 -12.13 -25.28
CA LEU A 313 10.72 -11.94 -24.41
C LEU A 313 9.61 -11.24 -25.21
N PHE A 314 8.37 -11.69 -25.08
CA PHE A 314 7.21 -11.04 -25.70
C PHE A 314 6.54 -10.08 -24.71
N MET A 315 6.28 -8.87 -25.19
CA MET A 315 5.57 -7.83 -24.45
C MET A 315 4.58 -7.16 -25.39
N ALA A 316 3.45 -6.70 -24.86
CA ALA A 316 2.44 -5.99 -25.65
C ALA A 316 2.56 -4.48 -25.43
N ASP A 317 2.25 -3.69 -26.45
CA ASP A 317 2.09 -2.24 -26.32
C ASP A 317 0.78 -1.87 -25.60
N GLN A 318 -0.22 -2.77 -25.63
CA GLN A 318 -1.51 -2.61 -24.96
C GLN A 318 -1.63 -3.52 -23.71
N PRO A 319 -2.22 -3.04 -22.60
CA PRO A 319 -2.51 -3.87 -21.42
C PRO A 319 -3.28 -5.16 -21.76
N PHE A 320 -4.30 -5.06 -22.63
CA PHE A 320 -5.12 -6.21 -22.97
C PHE A 320 -4.39 -7.30 -23.74
N GLY A 321 -3.39 -6.95 -24.55
CA GLY A 321 -2.55 -7.94 -25.24
C GLY A 321 -1.75 -8.82 -24.27
N SER A 322 -1.53 -8.33 -23.05
CA SER A 322 -0.86 -9.06 -21.98
C SER A 322 -1.82 -9.72 -20.99
N SER A 323 -3.09 -9.31 -20.92
CA SER A 323 -4.03 -9.83 -19.92
C SER A 323 -4.31 -11.32 -20.06
N TYR A 324 -4.35 -11.83 -21.31
CA TYR A 324 -4.49 -13.26 -21.59
C TYR A 324 -3.44 -14.07 -20.83
N TYR A 325 -2.18 -13.64 -20.86
CA TYR A 325 -1.08 -14.32 -20.16
C TYR A 325 -1.16 -14.15 -18.64
N ALA A 326 -1.57 -12.96 -18.17
CA ALA A 326 -1.79 -12.71 -16.76
C ALA A 326 -2.88 -13.61 -16.15
N GLN A 327 -3.93 -13.93 -16.91
CA GLN A 327 -5.01 -14.83 -16.49
C GLN A 327 -4.67 -16.31 -16.71
N HIS A 328 -4.31 -16.70 -17.95
CA HIS A 328 -4.16 -18.10 -18.31
C HIS A 328 -3.00 -18.78 -17.60
N GLN A 329 -1.85 -18.12 -17.45
CA GLN A 329 -0.73 -18.73 -16.72
C GLN A 329 -1.06 -18.88 -15.23
N SER A 330 -1.87 -17.97 -14.70
CA SER A 330 -2.29 -18.01 -13.30
C SER A 330 -3.34 -19.09 -13.03
N GLN A 331 -4.07 -19.57 -14.05
CA GLN A 331 -5.01 -20.69 -13.95
C GLN A 331 -4.36 -22.04 -14.30
N ALA A 332 -3.62 -22.12 -15.41
CA ALA A 332 -3.02 -23.36 -15.91
C ALA A 332 -1.91 -23.91 -14.99
N GLY A 333 -1.36 -23.06 -14.13
CA GLY A 333 -0.34 -23.44 -13.16
C GLY A 333 -0.87 -23.76 -11.77
N ARG A 334 -2.19 -23.72 -11.53
CA ARG A 334 -2.75 -23.95 -10.19
C ARG A 334 -2.88 -25.41 -9.87
N ASN A 335 -2.30 -25.79 -8.76
CA ASN A 335 -2.78 -26.95 -8.04
C ASN A 335 -3.92 -26.53 -7.10
N LEU A 336 -5.17 -26.77 -7.51
CA LEU A 336 -6.37 -26.44 -6.71
C LEU A 336 -6.39 -27.16 -5.34
N SER A 337 -5.57 -28.20 -5.14
CA SER A 337 -5.44 -28.86 -3.84
C SER A 337 -4.59 -28.09 -2.83
N HIS A 338 -3.91 -27.02 -3.25
CA HIS A 338 -3.02 -26.21 -2.42
C HIS A 338 -3.33 -24.73 -2.61
N GLU A 339 -4.56 -24.32 -2.34
CA GLU A 339 -4.90 -22.91 -2.23
C GLU A 339 -4.63 -22.42 -0.80
N TRP A 340 -3.84 -21.35 -0.66
CA TRP A 340 -3.67 -20.68 0.62
C TRP A 340 -4.98 -19.97 0.96
N THR A 341 -5.63 -20.42 2.04
CA THR A 341 -6.96 -19.93 2.44
C THR A 341 -7.00 -18.43 2.74
N ASN A 342 -5.85 -17.84 3.12
CA ASN A 342 -5.72 -16.42 3.43
C ASN A 342 -5.10 -15.61 2.29
N ASP A 343 -4.94 -16.19 1.09
CA ASP A 343 -4.37 -15.48 -0.06
C ASP A 343 -5.40 -14.52 -0.68
N LEU A 344 -5.09 -13.23 -0.55
CA LEU A 344 -5.88 -12.15 -1.13
C LEU A 344 -5.87 -12.18 -2.66
N TYR A 345 -4.85 -12.74 -3.27
CA TYR A 345 -4.57 -12.67 -4.70
C TYR A 345 -4.89 -13.96 -5.46
N THR A 346 -5.57 -14.92 -4.81
CA THR A 346 -6.05 -16.16 -5.44
C THR A 346 -6.98 -15.90 -6.61
N ASN A 347 -7.56 -14.73 -6.85
CA ASN A 347 -8.35 -14.50 -8.07
C ASN A 347 -7.85 -13.33 -8.90
N TYR A 348 -6.53 -13.13 -8.91
CA TYR A 348 -5.90 -12.01 -9.59
C TYR A 348 -4.96 -12.47 -10.70
N GLY A 349 -4.98 -11.73 -11.81
CA GLY A 349 -3.91 -11.78 -12.81
C GLY A 349 -2.93 -10.64 -12.57
N MET A 350 -1.66 -10.86 -12.91
CA MET A 350 -0.60 -9.88 -12.69
C MET A 350 -0.09 -9.31 -14.02
N LEU A 351 -0.11 -7.98 -14.10
CA LEU A 351 0.40 -7.21 -15.22
C LEU A 351 1.62 -6.41 -14.74
N LEU A 352 2.76 -6.63 -15.39
CA LEU A 352 3.98 -5.85 -15.17
C LEU A 352 4.02 -4.74 -16.21
N CYS A 353 4.06 -3.49 -15.74
CA CYS A 353 4.19 -2.32 -16.61
C CYS A 353 5.64 -1.88 -16.60
N CYS A 354 6.27 -1.97 -17.75
CA CYS A 354 7.71 -1.91 -17.90
C CYS A 354 8.11 -0.71 -18.75
N GLU A 355 9.21 -0.09 -18.34
CA GLU A 355 9.96 0.82 -19.19
C GLU A 355 10.99 0.00 -19.96
N VAL A 356 10.96 0.08 -21.29
CA VAL A 356 11.90 -0.64 -22.16
C VAL A 356 12.70 0.36 -22.96
N THR A 357 14.03 0.27 -22.86
CA THR A 357 14.95 1.11 -23.63
C THR A 357 15.17 0.49 -25.02
N GLY A 358 14.91 1.29 -26.05
CA GLY A 358 14.83 0.82 -27.43
C GLY A 358 13.49 0.19 -27.77
N ASN A 359 13.20 0.07 -29.07
CA ASN A 359 11.87 -0.32 -29.56
C ASN A 359 11.61 -1.84 -29.56
N GLY A 360 12.62 -2.65 -29.24
CA GLY A 360 12.59 -4.08 -29.52
C GLY A 360 12.42 -4.38 -31.01
N ARG A 361 12.08 -5.63 -31.36
CA ARG A 361 11.64 -5.97 -32.70
C ARG A 361 10.13 -6.09 -32.72
N PHE A 362 9.48 -5.27 -33.53
CA PHE A 362 8.06 -5.39 -33.82
C PHE A 362 7.75 -6.76 -34.46
N ALA A 363 6.71 -7.42 -33.98
CA ALA A 363 6.13 -8.60 -34.58
C ALA A 363 4.63 -8.34 -34.73
N GLU A 364 4.16 -8.32 -35.98
CA GLU A 364 2.74 -8.18 -36.25
C GLU A 364 2.01 -9.41 -35.72
N HIS A 365 1.04 -9.19 -34.84
CA HIS A 365 0.11 -10.24 -34.45
C HIS A 365 -1.00 -10.27 -35.50
N GLU A 366 -1.21 -11.41 -36.16
CA GLU A 366 -2.31 -11.61 -37.12
C GLU A 366 -3.68 -11.70 -36.41
N GLY A 367 -4.03 -10.68 -35.64
CA GLY A 367 -5.39 -10.47 -35.14
C GLY A 367 -6.24 -9.78 -36.21
N ALA A 368 -7.47 -10.23 -36.41
CA ALA A 368 -8.46 -9.54 -37.23
C ALA A 368 -9.12 -8.40 -36.43
N GLY A 369 -9.20 -7.19 -37.01
CA GLY A 369 -10.07 -6.10 -36.52
C GLY A 369 -9.55 -5.26 -35.34
N LEU A 370 -10.49 -4.73 -34.55
CA LEU A 370 -10.29 -3.79 -33.42
C LEU A 370 -9.60 -4.41 -32.19
N ASP A 371 -9.08 -5.62 -32.30
CA ASP A 371 -8.37 -6.39 -31.28
C ASP A 371 -6.88 -6.54 -31.57
N ARG A 372 -6.37 -5.78 -32.56
CA ARG A 372 -4.93 -5.71 -32.81
C ARG A 372 -4.22 -4.99 -31.66
N TYR A 373 -3.25 -5.69 -31.10
CA TYR A 373 -2.21 -5.13 -30.26
C TYR A 373 -0.87 -5.52 -30.87
N ASP A 374 0.12 -4.68 -30.63
CA ASP A 374 1.45 -4.87 -31.16
C ASP A 374 2.28 -5.69 -30.19
N VAL A 375 2.97 -6.72 -30.71
CA VAL A 375 3.88 -7.53 -29.92
C VAL A 375 5.30 -7.07 -30.19
N HIS A 376 6.00 -6.75 -29.11
CA HIS A 376 7.42 -6.42 -29.13
C HIS A 376 8.23 -7.61 -28.64
N VAL A 377 9.21 -8.03 -29.46
CA VAL A 377 10.15 -9.09 -29.13
C VAL A 377 11.44 -8.45 -28.62
N ILE A 378 11.66 -8.56 -27.31
CA ILE A 378 12.82 -7.96 -26.64
C ILE A 378 13.93 -8.99 -26.50
N LYS A 379 15.07 -8.75 -27.14
CA LYS A 379 16.26 -9.63 -27.07
C LYS A 379 17.25 -9.22 -25.98
N ARG A 380 17.33 -7.92 -25.70
CA ARG A 380 18.18 -7.34 -24.65
C ARG A 380 17.36 -7.21 -23.36
N LEU A 381 17.34 -8.26 -22.55
CA LEU A 381 16.46 -8.30 -21.37
C LEU A 381 16.89 -7.35 -20.25
N ASP A 382 18.16 -6.92 -20.26
CA ASP A 382 18.71 -5.87 -19.40
C ASP A 382 18.28 -4.45 -19.82
N SER A 383 17.57 -4.31 -20.94
CA SER A 383 16.97 -3.05 -21.40
C SER A 383 15.58 -2.79 -20.79
N ILE A 384 15.07 -3.72 -19.97
CA ILE A 384 13.73 -3.72 -19.39
C ILE A 384 13.82 -3.40 -17.89
N MET A 385 13.00 -2.46 -17.43
CA MET A 385 12.80 -2.19 -16.01
C MET A 385 11.32 -2.26 -15.66
N ILE A 386 10.96 -3.05 -14.66
CA ILE A 386 9.61 -3.01 -14.09
C ILE A 386 9.49 -1.70 -13.33
N ARG A 387 8.42 -0.97 -13.59
CA ARG A 387 8.10 0.27 -12.87
C ARG A 387 6.88 0.09 -12.01
N HIS A 388 5.87 -0.61 -12.55
CA HIS A 388 4.63 -0.91 -11.87
C HIS A 388 4.31 -2.40 -11.90
N ILE A 389 3.74 -2.88 -10.80
CA ILE A 389 3.15 -4.21 -10.66
C ILE A 389 1.66 -3.98 -10.39
N VAL A 390 0.80 -4.50 -11.25
CA VAL A 390 -0.65 -4.33 -11.16
C VAL A 390 -1.29 -5.70 -10.99
N LEU A 391 -2.06 -5.88 -9.93
CA LEU A 391 -2.90 -7.05 -9.72
C LEU A 391 -4.35 -6.67 -10.02
N LEU A 392 -4.95 -7.38 -10.97
CA LEU A 392 -6.34 -7.18 -11.39
C LEU A 392 -7.16 -8.43 -11.05
N PRO A 393 -8.32 -8.29 -10.39
CA PRO A 393 -9.25 -9.41 -10.22
C PRO A 393 -9.62 -10.02 -11.59
N TYR A 394 -9.77 -11.33 -11.71
CA TYR A 394 -10.08 -11.98 -13.00
C TYR A 394 -11.38 -11.46 -13.62
N ALA A 395 -12.41 -11.22 -12.80
CA ALA A 395 -13.68 -10.65 -13.26
C ALA A 395 -13.45 -9.27 -13.92
N GLU A 396 -12.61 -8.44 -13.31
CA GLU A 396 -12.24 -7.13 -13.86
C GLU A 396 -11.25 -7.25 -15.01
N MET A 397 -10.34 -8.21 -15.01
CA MET A 397 -9.42 -8.42 -16.12
C MET A 397 -10.19 -8.78 -17.39
N TYR A 398 -11.18 -9.67 -17.29
CA TYR A 398 -12.08 -10.00 -18.40
C TYR A 398 -12.84 -8.75 -18.87
N LYS A 399 -13.56 -8.08 -17.97
CA LYS A 399 -14.32 -6.88 -18.30
C LYS A 399 -13.45 -5.78 -18.91
N GLN A 400 -12.34 -5.45 -18.26
CA GLN A 400 -11.55 -4.27 -18.59
C GLN A 400 -10.64 -4.52 -19.79
N CYS A 401 -10.06 -5.71 -19.91
CA CYS A 401 -9.13 -5.99 -20.99
C CYS A 401 -9.85 -6.54 -22.23
N ILE A 402 -10.94 -7.28 -22.08
CA ILE A 402 -11.62 -7.92 -23.22
C ILE A 402 -12.83 -7.09 -23.66
N GLU A 403 -13.68 -6.62 -22.74
CA GLU A 403 -14.90 -5.88 -23.12
C GLU A 403 -14.62 -4.38 -23.33
N VAL A 404 -14.01 -3.73 -22.34
CA VAL A 404 -13.68 -2.28 -22.38
C VAL A 404 -12.42 -2.02 -23.21
N LYS A 405 -11.56 -3.03 -23.35
CA LYS A 405 -10.26 -2.97 -24.04
C LYS A 405 -9.37 -1.86 -23.48
N LEU A 406 -8.96 -1.97 -22.23
CA LEU A 406 -8.02 -1.07 -21.57
C LEU A 406 -6.83 -0.77 -22.50
N ARG A 407 -6.80 0.48 -23.01
CA ARG A 407 -5.83 0.91 -24.02
C ARG A 407 -4.64 1.61 -23.36
N ARG A 408 -3.48 1.51 -24.00
CA ARG A 408 -2.29 2.30 -23.68
C ARG A 408 -2.61 3.78 -23.54
N SER A 409 -3.40 4.34 -24.45
CA SER A 409 -3.79 5.77 -24.42
C SER A 409 -4.53 6.19 -23.14
N MET A 410 -5.14 5.25 -22.41
CA MET A 410 -5.84 5.54 -21.15
C MET A 410 -4.89 5.61 -19.94
N VAL A 411 -3.72 4.99 -20.03
CA VAL A 411 -2.79 4.85 -18.89
C VAL A 411 -1.41 5.45 -19.15
N GLU A 412 -1.04 5.68 -20.41
CA GLU A 412 0.32 6.05 -20.81
C GLU A 412 0.76 7.39 -20.22
N GLY A 413 -0.08 8.42 -20.24
CA GLY A 413 0.27 9.74 -19.71
C GLY A 413 0.64 9.66 -18.22
N ASP A 414 -0.21 9.02 -17.43
CA ASP A 414 0.01 8.82 -15.99
C ASP A 414 1.20 7.89 -15.73
N MET A 415 1.33 6.80 -16.49
CA MET A 415 2.44 5.85 -16.34
C MET A 415 3.78 6.47 -16.65
N LEU A 416 3.92 7.22 -17.75
CA LEU A 416 5.18 7.88 -18.08
C LEU A 416 5.56 8.94 -17.04
N LYS A 417 4.57 9.62 -16.43
CA LYS A 417 4.80 10.53 -15.31
C LYS A 417 5.25 9.77 -14.05
N ALA A 418 4.61 8.66 -13.73
CA ALA A 418 5.01 7.79 -12.62
C ALA A 418 6.42 7.22 -12.85
N PHE A 419 6.74 6.76 -14.06
CA PHE A 419 8.05 6.20 -14.42
C PHE A 419 9.19 7.19 -14.18
N LYS A 420 9.00 8.47 -14.58
CA LYS A 420 9.96 9.54 -14.30
C LYS A 420 10.19 9.72 -12.79
N SER A 421 9.11 9.71 -12.01
CA SER A 421 9.15 9.87 -10.55
C SER A 421 9.85 8.68 -9.87
N ILE A 422 9.50 7.46 -10.28
CA ILE A 422 10.10 6.21 -9.80
C ILE A 422 11.59 6.18 -10.12
N ARG A 423 11.98 6.49 -11.37
CA ARG A 423 13.38 6.52 -11.76
C ARG A 423 14.18 7.51 -10.93
N ALA A 424 13.69 8.75 -10.80
CA ALA A 424 14.34 9.78 -9.98
C ALA A 424 14.59 9.30 -8.54
N LYS A 425 13.58 8.67 -7.93
CA LYS A 425 13.68 8.05 -6.61
C LYS A 425 14.74 6.94 -6.56
N GLN A 426 14.78 6.06 -7.54
CA GLN A 426 15.73 4.94 -7.61
C GLN A 426 17.18 5.39 -7.75
N ILE A 427 17.44 6.51 -8.44
CA ILE A 427 18.81 7.06 -8.61
C ILE A 427 19.17 8.09 -7.54
N GLY A 428 18.36 8.22 -6.49
CA GLY A 428 18.63 9.12 -5.37
C GLY A 428 18.48 10.61 -5.69
N LEU A 429 17.79 10.96 -6.78
CA LEU A 429 17.43 12.35 -7.06
C LEU A 429 16.16 12.71 -6.28
N SER A 430 16.21 13.80 -5.52
CA SER A 430 15.02 14.37 -4.89
C SER A 430 14.03 14.81 -5.98
N THR A 431 12.84 14.20 -5.98
CA THR A 431 11.73 14.50 -6.90
C THR A 431 11.07 15.83 -6.61
#